data_AF-A0A6A9UYE8-F1
#
_entry.id   AF-A0A6A9UYE8-F1
#
_cell.length_a   1.000
_cell.length_b   1.000
_cell.length_c   1.000
_cell.angle_alpha   90.00
_cell.angle_beta   90.00
_cell.angle_gamma   90.00
#
_symmetry.space_group_name_H-M   'P 1'
#
loop_
_entity.id
_entity.type
_entity.pdbx_description
1 polymer ?
#
loop_
_entity_poly.entity_id
_entity_poly.type
_entity_poly.pdbx_seq_one_letter_code
_entity_poly.pdbx_strand_id
1 'polypeptide(L)'
;MTQSPWGQPPRQRPAQQWSNPPAPWGQPQWPAPGPQRGRPPAQWPGQPVWGQPTGGAPGPTFPPPRAPQRPNPLRTLFLAMSALAVVALLGLIAVNVSGVGSSSDVAWANEDYQVPPETSSPPELPAYPTTFEEAYAALEENPLYSQQMPEPVRCELPPGEPAQMSDRELDAYFTEQMACLTRAWQPPTSAAGYVEVRPPVTIYRDQVTSGCGSMEGAEAVNAFYCPADQAVYFSTLMFEYLPDLREPRIAELVMAHEYGHNVQARTNLLLPAHILMANIDDEDAQLEISRRLEVQADCFAGTFFNSTHQSLQLTDQDFAAMEQALFNIGDDQLSGDPDVVGNHGRGASRQLWGERGWETTALSSCNTFTAPSGEVE
;
A
#
# COMPACT_ATOMS: atom_id res chain seq x y z
N MET A 1 -48.91 -20.02 -20.70
CA MET A 1 -48.93 -19.62 -19.28
C MET A 1 -48.81 -20.91 -18.46
N THR A 2 -47.68 -21.62 -18.43
CA THR A 2 -46.43 -21.39 -17.67
C THR A 2 -46.67 -21.01 -16.20
N GLN A 3 -46.70 -22.02 -15.32
CA GLN A 3 -46.32 -21.90 -13.91
C GLN A 3 -45.48 -23.12 -13.52
N SER A 4 -44.30 -22.82 -12.97
CA SER A 4 -43.28 -23.75 -12.48
C SER A 4 -43.69 -24.40 -11.15
N PRO A 5 -43.21 -25.63 -10.86
CA PRO A 5 -43.23 -26.19 -9.52
C PRO A 5 -41.78 -26.45 -9.05
N TRP A 6 -41.21 -25.60 -8.21
CA TRP A 6 -40.04 -25.97 -7.40
C TRP A 6 -40.11 -25.29 -6.04
N GLY A 7 -40.44 -26.09 -5.03
CA GLY A 7 -39.91 -25.88 -3.69
C GLY A 7 -38.75 -26.85 -3.47
N GLN A 8 -37.78 -26.45 -2.64
CA GLN A 8 -37.10 -27.31 -1.68
C GLN A 8 -36.83 -26.47 -0.41
N PRO A 9 -37.01 -27.01 0.79
CA PRO A 9 -36.71 -26.33 2.05
C PRO A 9 -35.18 -26.24 2.27
N PRO A 10 -34.69 -25.31 3.11
CA PRO A 10 -33.27 -25.16 3.38
C PRO A 10 -32.69 -26.45 3.99
N ARG A 11 -31.56 -26.92 3.45
CA ARG A 11 -30.80 -28.03 4.02
C ARG A 11 -30.40 -27.68 5.45
N GLN A 12 -30.78 -28.53 6.41
CA GLN A 12 -30.28 -28.44 7.78
C GLN A 12 -28.76 -28.63 7.74
N ARG A 13 -28.03 -27.61 8.21
CA ARG A 13 -26.57 -27.61 8.31
C ARG A 13 -26.15 -28.50 9.49
N PRO A 14 -25.20 -29.43 9.34
CA PRO A 14 -24.72 -30.21 10.47
C PRO A 14 -23.96 -29.30 11.44
N ALA A 15 -24.31 -29.32 12.72
CA ALA A 15 -23.48 -28.77 13.79
C ALA A 15 -22.27 -29.72 13.98
N GLN A 16 -21.27 -29.61 13.11
CA GLN A 16 -19.99 -30.29 13.31
C GLN A 16 -19.06 -29.36 14.09
N GLN A 17 -18.75 -29.80 15.31
CA GLN A 17 -17.72 -29.22 16.16
C GLN A 17 -16.36 -29.76 15.70
N TRP A 18 -15.38 -28.89 15.44
CA TRP A 18 -14.06 -29.28 14.96
C TRP A 18 -13.29 -30.04 16.05
N SER A 19 -12.78 -31.23 15.72
CA SER A 19 -12.04 -32.05 16.69
C SER A 19 -10.52 -31.87 16.64
N ASN A 20 -9.97 -31.09 15.69
CA ASN A 20 -8.54 -30.75 15.63
C ASN A 20 -8.32 -29.38 14.97
N PRO A 21 -7.31 -28.59 15.41
CA PRO A 21 -6.86 -27.41 14.67
C PRO A 21 -6.30 -27.84 13.30
N PRO A 22 -6.46 -27.01 12.24
CA PRO A 22 -5.89 -27.31 10.93
C PRO A 22 -4.36 -27.45 11.00
N ALA A 23 -3.81 -28.25 10.07
CA ALA A 23 -2.37 -28.35 9.82
C ALA A 23 -1.79 -26.97 9.43
N PRO A 24 -0.46 -26.77 9.50
CA PRO A 24 0.16 -25.46 9.25
C PRO A 24 -0.29 -24.87 7.91
N TRP A 25 -0.53 -23.57 7.94
CA TRP A 25 -1.02 -22.70 6.87
C TRP A 25 -0.51 -23.10 5.48
N GLY A 26 -1.39 -23.65 4.65
CA GLY A 26 -1.11 -23.85 3.23
C GLY A 26 -1.08 -22.50 2.52
N GLN A 27 0.02 -22.20 1.83
CA GLN A 27 0.29 -20.89 1.25
C GLN A 27 -0.34 -20.72 -0.14
N PRO A 28 -0.70 -19.49 -0.53
CA PRO A 28 -0.87 -19.08 -1.92
C PRO A 28 0.30 -19.56 -2.78
N GLN A 29 0.04 -20.44 -3.75
CA GLN A 29 1.05 -20.84 -4.73
C GLN A 29 0.98 -19.91 -5.93
N TRP A 30 2.08 -19.22 -6.22
CA TRP A 30 2.25 -18.52 -7.50
C TRP A 30 2.37 -19.56 -8.63
N PRO A 31 1.61 -19.45 -9.72
CA PRO A 31 2.01 -20.13 -10.94
C PRO A 31 3.36 -19.55 -11.39
N ALA A 32 4.37 -20.42 -11.52
CA ALA A 32 5.66 -20.03 -12.09
C ALA A 32 5.43 -19.33 -13.45
N PRO A 33 6.19 -18.27 -13.78
CA PRO A 33 6.06 -17.60 -15.07
C PRO A 33 6.21 -18.65 -16.18
N GLY A 34 5.17 -18.79 -17.01
CA GLY A 34 5.24 -19.66 -18.18
C GLY A 34 6.42 -19.25 -19.07
N PRO A 35 7.02 -20.18 -19.83
CA PRO A 35 8.14 -19.86 -20.71
C PRO A 35 7.72 -18.76 -21.70
N GLN A 36 8.26 -17.55 -21.53
CA GLN A 36 8.00 -16.42 -22.39
C GLN A 36 8.42 -16.78 -23.82
N ARG A 37 7.45 -16.93 -24.72
CA ARG A 37 7.72 -16.90 -26.16
C ARG A 37 8.13 -15.46 -26.48
N GLY A 38 9.41 -15.30 -26.83
CA GLY A 38 10.05 -14.01 -27.07
C GLY A 38 9.19 -13.08 -27.93
N ARG A 39 8.78 -11.95 -27.34
CA ARG A 39 8.37 -10.77 -28.09
C ARG A 39 9.65 -10.02 -28.52
N PRO A 40 9.75 -9.55 -29.77
CA PRO A 40 10.87 -8.71 -30.19
C PRO A 40 10.81 -7.36 -29.47
N PRO A 41 11.97 -6.72 -29.20
CA PRO A 41 12.00 -5.45 -28.48
C PRO A 41 11.29 -4.36 -29.28
N ALA A 42 10.43 -3.60 -28.59
CA ALA A 42 9.82 -2.40 -29.11
C ALA A 42 10.92 -1.35 -29.40
N GLN A 43 10.99 -0.92 -30.65
CA GLN A 43 11.87 0.16 -31.09
C GLN A 43 11.29 1.50 -30.64
N TRP A 44 12.00 2.19 -29.76
CA TRP A 44 11.72 3.58 -29.39
C TRP A 44 12.19 4.54 -30.49
N PRO A 45 11.42 5.60 -30.82
CA PRO A 45 11.87 6.62 -31.77
C PRO A 45 12.79 7.65 -31.10
N GLY A 46 14.00 7.78 -31.67
CA GLY A 46 14.72 9.05 -31.83
C GLY A 46 15.41 9.66 -30.60
N GLN A 47 16.69 9.35 -30.42
CA GLN A 47 17.60 10.25 -29.70
C GLN A 47 18.10 11.38 -30.61
N PRO A 48 18.24 12.63 -30.12
CA PRO A 48 18.90 13.69 -30.86
C PRO A 48 20.42 13.45 -30.91
N VAL A 49 20.96 13.50 -32.11
CA VAL A 49 22.38 13.37 -32.44
C VAL A 49 23.12 14.61 -31.94
N TRP A 50 24.03 14.42 -30.97
CA TRP A 50 25.02 15.44 -30.61
C TRP A 50 26.10 15.51 -31.69
N GLY A 51 26.10 16.62 -32.43
CA GLY A 51 27.09 16.93 -33.46
C GLY A 51 28.50 17.16 -32.90
N GLN A 52 29.48 16.76 -33.72
CA GLN A 52 30.91 16.96 -33.48
C GLN A 52 31.31 18.44 -33.36
N PRO A 53 32.38 18.79 -32.64
CA PRO A 53 32.88 20.16 -32.57
C PRO A 53 33.77 20.46 -33.78
N THR A 54 33.30 21.35 -34.65
CA THR A 54 34.13 22.04 -35.65
C THR A 54 34.80 23.27 -35.04
N GLY A 55 36.02 23.54 -35.49
CA GLY A 55 36.98 24.41 -34.84
C GLY A 55 36.73 25.93 -34.93
N GLY A 56 37.44 26.62 -34.03
CA GLY A 56 38.12 27.90 -34.29
C GLY A 56 37.25 29.15 -34.40
N ALA A 57 37.05 29.83 -33.28
CA ALA A 57 36.69 31.25 -33.25
C ALA A 57 37.81 32.07 -32.56
N PRO A 58 38.21 33.23 -33.11
CA PRO A 58 39.30 34.05 -32.58
C PRO A 58 38.89 34.79 -31.30
N GLY A 59 39.87 34.99 -30.41
CA GLY A 59 39.68 35.54 -29.06
C GLY A 59 39.20 37.00 -29.01
N PRO A 60 38.71 37.44 -27.84
CA PRO A 60 38.14 38.78 -27.66
C PRO A 60 39.24 39.85 -27.69
N THR A 61 39.05 40.86 -28.54
CA THR A 61 39.82 42.09 -28.54
C THR A 61 39.36 42.99 -27.39
N PHE A 62 40.25 43.27 -26.44
CA PHE A 62 40.00 44.24 -25.38
C PHE A 62 40.06 45.67 -25.94
N PRO A 63 39.03 46.52 -25.71
CA PRO A 63 39.13 47.94 -26.01
C PRO A 63 40.02 48.64 -24.96
N PRO A 64 40.71 49.75 -25.32
CA PRO A 64 41.55 50.48 -24.39
C PRO A 64 40.74 51.13 -23.25
N PRO A 65 41.37 51.37 -22.09
CA PRO A 65 40.69 51.93 -20.93
C PRO A 65 40.14 53.33 -21.23
N ARG A 66 38.86 53.55 -20.91
CA ARG A 66 38.21 54.86 -20.96
C ARG A 66 38.68 55.73 -19.80
N ALA A 67 39.01 56.98 -20.10
CA ALA A 67 39.36 57.98 -19.10
C ALA A 67 38.23 58.21 -18.07
N PRO A 68 38.56 58.55 -16.80
CA PRO A 68 37.57 58.72 -15.75
C PRO A 68 36.65 59.90 -16.07
N GLN A 69 35.35 59.61 -16.23
CA GLN A 69 34.32 60.64 -16.40
C GLN A 69 33.97 61.23 -15.03
N ARG A 70 33.91 62.58 -14.97
CA ARG A 70 33.47 63.29 -13.76
C ARG A 70 32.01 62.91 -13.43
N PRO A 71 31.68 62.69 -12.15
CA PRO A 71 30.35 62.23 -11.76
C PRO A 71 29.28 63.27 -12.12
N ASN A 72 28.26 62.84 -12.86
CA ASN A 72 27.09 63.66 -13.17
C ASN A 72 26.14 63.67 -11.96
N PRO A 73 25.88 64.84 -11.34
CA PRO A 73 25.09 64.94 -10.10
C PRO A 73 23.66 64.40 -10.25
N LEU A 74 23.10 64.43 -11.47
CA LEU A 74 21.78 63.85 -11.74
C LEU A 74 21.81 62.32 -11.70
N ARG A 75 22.90 61.69 -12.16
CA ARG A 75 23.04 60.23 -12.19
C ARG A 75 23.22 59.66 -10.78
N THR A 76 23.92 60.38 -9.90
CA THR A 76 24.01 60.05 -8.47
C THR A 76 22.66 60.20 -7.75
N LEU A 77 21.86 61.21 -8.10
CA LEU A 77 20.52 61.38 -7.53
C LEU A 77 19.57 60.25 -7.96
N PHE A 78 19.60 59.87 -9.25
CA PHE A 78 18.82 58.73 -9.74
C PHE A 78 19.20 57.42 -9.05
N LEU A 79 20.49 57.12 -8.92
CA LEU A 79 20.96 55.90 -8.23
C LEU A 79 20.55 55.87 -6.74
N ALA A 80 20.61 57.01 -6.05
CA ALA A 80 20.17 57.11 -4.65
C ALA A 80 18.66 56.88 -4.50
N MET A 81 17.84 57.44 -5.40
CA MET A 81 16.39 57.22 -5.41
C MET A 81 16.03 55.75 -5.75
N SER A 82 16.76 55.13 -6.68
CA SER A 82 16.59 53.71 -7.01
C SER A 82 16.95 52.80 -5.82
N ALA A 83 18.04 53.10 -5.11
CA ALA A 83 18.43 52.36 -3.91
C ALA A 83 17.38 52.47 -2.80
N LEU A 84 16.82 53.67 -2.57
CA LEU A 84 15.72 53.88 -1.61
C LEU A 84 14.45 53.12 -2.00
N ALA A 85 14.10 53.08 -3.29
CA ALA A 85 12.95 52.31 -3.78
C ALA A 85 13.15 50.79 -3.59
N VAL A 86 14.36 50.28 -3.83
CA VAL A 86 14.70 48.86 -3.58
C VAL A 86 14.64 48.54 -2.09
N VAL A 87 15.16 49.40 -1.21
CA VAL A 87 15.07 49.20 0.24
C VAL A 87 13.63 49.26 0.74
N ALA A 88 12.80 50.16 0.20
CA ALA A 88 11.37 50.22 0.54
C ALA A 88 10.61 48.97 0.05
N LEU A 89 10.94 48.47 -1.15
CA LEU A 89 10.36 47.25 -1.69
C LEU A 89 10.79 46.01 -0.87
N LEU A 90 12.07 45.91 -0.50
CA LEU A 90 12.57 44.86 0.38
C LEU A 90 11.95 44.94 1.78
N GLY A 91 11.72 46.15 2.30
CA GLY A 91 10.98 46.36 3.54
C GLY A 91 9.52 45.91 3.47
N LEU A 92 8.82 46.20 2.37
CA LEU A 92 7.46 45.73 2.12
C LEU A 92 7.37 44.20 1.97
N ILE A 93 8.36 43.58 1.34
CA ILE A 93 8.48 42.12 1.27
C ILE A 93 8.72 41.56 2.68
N ALA A 94 9.64 42.13 3.48
CA ALA A 94 9.92 41.66 4.84
C ALA A 94 8.71 41.77 5.78
N VAL A 95 7.90 42.82 5.66
CA VAL A 95 6.67 43.01 6.46
C VAL A 95 5.57 42.03 6.05
N ASN A 96 5.50 41.61 4.77
CA ASN A 96 4.56 40.57 4.34
C ASN A 96 5.06 39.14 4.63
N VAL A 97 6.38 38.90 4.63
CA VAL A 97 6.98 37.59 4.99
C VAL A 97 6.84 37.32 6.49
N SER A 98 6.77 38.36 7.32
CA SER A 98 6.55 38.22 8.77
C SER A 98 5.08 37.95 9.14
N GLY A 99 4.16 37.95 8.15
CA GLY A 99 2.72 37.75 8.33
C GLY A 99 2.14 36.50 7.64
N VAL A 100 2.97 35.71 6.95
CA VAL A 100 2.57 34.43 6.34
C VAL A 100 3.26 33.29 7.08
N GLY A 101 2.87 33.12 8.34
CA GLY A 101 3.28 32.03 9.21
C GLY A 101 2.04 31.45 9.88
N SER A 102 1.04 31.11 9.08
CA SER A 102 -0.10 30.30 9.50
C SER A 102 0.03 28.98 8.75
N SER A 103 0.98 28.14 9.16
CA SER A 103 0.71 26.70 9.08
C SER A 103 -0.51 26.52 9.97
N SER A 104 -1.66 26.24 9.39
CA SER A 104 -2.76 25.68 10.17
C SER A 104 -2.20 24.41 10.81
N ASP A 105 -2.01 24.40 12.13
CA ASP A 105 -1.60 23.20 12.85
C ASP A 105 -2.70 22.15 12.61
N VAL A 106 -2.45 21.21 11.70
CA VAL A 106 -3.36 20.10 11.43
C VAL A 106 -3.51 19.33 12.73
N ALA A 107 -4.75 19.16 13.19
CA ALA A 107 -5.04 18.36 14.37
C ALA A 107 -5.01 16.87 13.99
N TRP A 108 -3.83 16.26 14.10
CA TRP A 108 -3.63 14.85 13.78
C TRP A 108 -4.32 13.95 14.79
N ALA A 109 -5.08 12.98 14.28
CA ALA A 109 -5.68 11.95 15.10
C ALA A 109 -4.61 10.98 15.61
N ASN A 110 -4.77 10.54 16.86
CA ASN A 110 -3.88 9.58 17.51
C ASN A 110 -2.40 10.00 17.57
N GLU A 111 -2.12 11.31 17.59
CA GLU A 111 -0.75 11.86 17.57
C GLU A 111 0.06 11.50 18.82
N ASP A 112 -0.59 11.50 19.98
CA ASP A 112 -0.03 11.21 21.30
C ASP A 112 0.17 9.71 21.55
N TYR A 113 -0.32 8.85 20.65
CA TYR A 113 -0.10 7.41 20.72
C TYR A 113 1.36 7.06 20.48
N GLN A 114 1.95 6.44 21.51
CA GLN A 114 3.30 5.90 21.46
C GLN A 114 3.24 4.50 20.83
N VAL A 115 3.62 4.41 19.57
CA VAL A 115 3.67 3.14 18.86
C VAL A 115 4.68 2.22 19.55
N PRO A 116 4.29 1.02 20.00
CA PRO A 116 5.22 0.09 20.62
C PRO A 116 6.32 -0.33 19.62
N PRO A 117 7.48 -0.80 20.11
CA PRO A 117 8.45 -1.46 19.24
C PRO A 117 7.81 -2.68 18.58
N GLU A 118 8.36 -3.09 17.44
CA GLU A 118 8.04 -4.38 16.84
C GLU A 118 8.34 -5.52 17.81
N THR A 119 7.60 -6.61 17.70
CA THR A 119 7.74 -7.76 18.60
C THR A 119 7.78 -9.06 17.82
N SER A 120 8.82 -9.86 18.06
CA SER A 120 8.89 -11.26 17.62
C SER A 120 8.22 -12.21 18.61
N SER A 121 7.55 -11.68 19.64
CA SER A 121 6.79 -12.45 20.63
C SER A 121 5.49 -11.74 20.97
N PRO A 122 4.60 -11.55 19.98
CA PRO A 122 3.30 -10.93 20.20
C PRO A 122 2.39 -11.80 21.09
N PRO A 123 1.36 -11.21 21.71
CA PRO A 123 0.29 -11.97 22.35
C PRO A 123 -0.34 -12.96 21.39
N GLU A 124 -0.91 -14.04 21.94
CA GLU A 124 -1.70 -15.00 21.16
C GLU A 124 -2.78 -14.29 20.33
N LEU A 125 -3.06 -14.84 19.15
CA LEU A 125 -4.16 -14.40 18.32
C LEU A 125 -5.51 -14.64 19.04
N PRO A 126 -6.57 -13.91 18.68
CA PRO A 126 -7.89 -14.14 19.24
C PRO A 126 -8.33 -15.61 19.15
N ALA A 127 -9.15 -16.05 20.10
CA ALA A 127 -9.69 -17.41 20.10
C ALA A 127 -10.47 -17.69 18.81
N TYR A 128 -10.26 -18.88 18.27
CA TYR A 128 -10.83 -19.29 16.99
C TYR A 128 -12.22 -19.92 17.13
N PRO A 129 -13.08 -19.77 16.11
CA PRO A 129 -14.39 -20.42 16.08
C PRO A 129 -14.24 -21.95 16.04
N THR A 130 -15.13 -22.65 16.74
CA THR A 130 -15.15 -24.11 16.85
C THR A 130 -16.23 -24.76 16.00
N THR A 131 -17.03 -23.95 15.31
CA THR A 131 -18.10 -24.38 14.39
C THR A 131 -18.10 -23.54 13.12
N PHE A 132 -18.73 -24.04 12.06
CA PHE A 132 -18.99 -23.27 10.84
C PHE A 132 -19.79 -21.98 11.11
N GLU A 133 -20.80 -22.06 11.96
CA GLU A 133 -21.67 -20.91 12.27
C GLU A 133 -20.88 -19.77 12.92
N GLU A 134 -20.04 -20.10 13.91
CA GLU A 134 -19.14 -19.13 14.54
C GLU A 134 -18.13 -18.56 13.54
N ALA A 135 -17.65 -19.36 12.60
CA ALA A 135 -16.69 -18.90 11.59
C ALA A 135 -17.33 -17.91 10.60
N TYR A 136 -18.52 -18.22 10.06
CA TYR A 136 -19.23 -17.27 9.20
C TYR A 136 -19.62 -15.99 9.97
N ALA A 137 -20.10 -16.11 11.21
CA ALA A 137 -20.42 -14.94 12.03
C ALA A 137 -19.19 -14.04 12.27
N ALA A 138 -18.02 -14.63 12.51
CA ALA A 138 -16.77 -13.87 12.65
C ALA A 138 -16.39 -13.09 11.37
N LEU A 139 -16.71 -13.62 10.19
CA LEU A 139 -16.39 -13.03 8.89
C LEU A 139 -17.40 -11.98 8.43
N GLU A 140 -18.69 -12.21 8.69
CA GLU A 140 -19.80 -11.38 8.20
C GLU A 140 -20.20 -10.28 9.20
N GLU A 141 -20.08 -10.55 10.51
CA GLU A 141 -20.59 -9.70 11.60
C GLU A 141 -19.47 -9.16 12.51
N ASN A 142 -18.23 -9.12 12.03
CA ASN A 142 -17.06 -8.72 12.83
C ASN A 142 -17.25 -7.33 13.47
N PRO A 143 -16.96 -7.15 14.78
CA PRO A 143 -17.04 -5.84 15.45
C PRO A 143 -16.20 -4.74 14.79
N LEU A 144 -15.12 -5.10 14.08
CA LEU A 144 -14.28 -4.17 13.33
C LEU A 144 -15.09 -3.36 12.30
N TYR A 145 -16.08 -3.96 11.65
CA TYR A 145 -16.89 -3.29 10.62
C TYR A 145 -17.76 -2.16 11.17
N SER A 146 -17.98 -2.09 12.48
CA SER A 146 -18.69 -0.98 13.12
C SER A 146 -17.78 0.21 13.47
N GLN A 147 -16.47 0.09 13.21
CA GLN A 147 -15.48 1.11 13.51
C GLN A 147 -15.17 1.99 12.30
N GLN A 148 -14.42 3.07 12.55
CA GLN A 148 -13.94 4.00 11.54
C GLN A 148 -12.44 4.23 11.72
N MET A 149 -11.74 4.39 10.59
CA MET A 149 -10.35 4.85 10.62
C MET A 149 -10.28 6.30 11.12
N PRO A 150 -9.35 6.63 12.02
CA PRO A 150 -9.06 8.02 12.35
C PRO A 150 -8.55 8.76 11.10
N GLU A 151 -8.91 10.04 10.93
CA GLU A 151 -8.45 10.87 9.81
C GLU A 151 -8.39 12.35 10.22
N PRO A 152 -7.31 13.10 9.92
CA PRO A 152 -6.06 12.60 9.33
C PRO A 152 -5.12 12.01 10.40
N VAL A 153 -4.41 10.94 10.08
CA VAL A 153 -3.33 10.36 10.90
C VAL A 153 -1.98 10.76 10.35
N ARG A 154 -1.05 11.11 11.22
CA ARG A 154 0.32 11.43 10.82
C ARG A 154 1.12 10.15 10.52
N CYS A 155 1.59 10.05 9.29
CA CYS A 155 2.65 9.15 8.88
C CYS A 155 3.80 9.92 8.22
N GLU A 156 5.01 9.75 8.74
CA GLU A 156 6.22 10.37 8.20
C GLU A 156 7.21 9.27 7.84
N LEU A 157 7.38 9.03 6.55
CA LEU A 157 8.37 8.09 6.04
C LEU A 157 9.67 8.82 5.71
N PRO A 158 10.85 8.20 5.93
CA PRO A 158 12.12 8.77 5.49
C PRO A 158 12.09 9.10 3.98
N PRO A 159 12.78 10.14 3.50
CA PRO A 159 12.83 10.40 2.06
C PRO A 159 13.64 9.31 1.34
N GLY A 160 13.18 8.89 0.17
CA GLY A 160 13.91 7.94 -0.69
C GLY A 160 12.97 7.09 -1.54
N GLU A 161 13.54 6.36 -2.48
CA GLU A 161 12.81 5.39 -3.31
C GLU A 161 13.16 3.97 -2.83
N PRO A 162 12.19 3.18 -2.36
CA PRO A 162 12.42 1.81 -1.85
C PRO A 162 13.24 0.93 -2.80
N ALA A 163 12.99 1.02 -4.11
CA ALA A 163 13.67 0.24 -5.15
C ALA A 163 15.17 0.58 -5.35
N GLN A 164 15.67 1.63 -4.69
CA GLN A 164 17.09 2.05 -4.72
C GLN A 164 17.81 1.82 -3.39
N MET A 165 17.09 1.39 -2.35
CA MET A 165 17.64 1.16 -1.02
C MET A 165 18.40 -0.17 -0.94
N SER A 166 19.44 -0.24 -0.12
CA SER A 166 20.00 -1.53 0.32
C SER A 166 18.99 -2.27 1.20
N ASP A 167 19.13 -3.58 1.34
CA ASP A 167 18.23 -4.40 2.17
C ASP A 167 18.07 -3.85 3.59
N ARG A 168 19.16 -3.32 4.19
CA ARG A 168 19.14 -2.71 5.52
C ARG A 168 18.38 -1.37 5.56
N GLU A 169 18.52 -0.55 4.53
CA GLU A 169 17.80 0.72 4.43
C GLU A 169 16.31 0.47 4.19
N LEU A 170 15.99 -0.52 3.35
CA LEU A 170 14.62 -0.93 3.06
C LEU A 170 13.93 -1.52 4.29
N ASP A 171 14.64 -2.36 5.04
CA ASP A 171 14.18 -2.91 6.33
C ASP A 171 13.84 -1.78 7.31
N ALA A 172 14.73 -0.80 7.50
CA ALA A 172 14.48 0.34 8.36
C ALA A 172 13.31 1.21 7.85
N TYR A 173 13.20 1.40 6.54
CA TYR A 173 12.13 2.16 5.91
C TYR A 173 10.76 1.51 6.16
N PHE A 174 10.62 0.22 5.87
CA PHE A 174 9.38 -0.51 6.11
C PHE A 174 9.10 -0.72 7.59
N THR A 175 10.12 -0.80 8.43
CA THR A 175 9.94 -0.77 9.89
C THR A 175 9.25 0.53 10.32
N GLU A 176 9.65 1.70 9.82
CA GLU A 176 8.95 2.97 10.07
C GLU A 176 7.54 2.99 9.47
N GLN A 177 7.35 2.39 8.29
CA GLN A 177 6.00 2.24 7.72
C GLN A 177 5.08 1.39 8.60
N MET A 178 5.58 0.28 9.16
CA MET A 178 4.82 -0.53 10.13
C MET A 178 4.43 0.30 11.35
N ALA A 179 5.26 1.26 11.77
CA ALA A 179 4.90 2.16 12.86
C ALA A 179 3.70 3.06 12.49
N CYS A 180 3.68 3.62 11.27
CA CYS A 180 2.55 4.38 10.77
C CYS A 180 1.26 3.55 10.71
N LEU A 181 1.35 2.34 10.14
CA LEU A 181 0.23 1.42 10.02
C LEU A 181 -0.33 1.06 11.41
N THR A 182 0.53 0.71 12.36
CA THR A 182 0.11 0.44 13.75
C THR A 182 -0.53 1.65 14.41
N ARG A 183 -0.02 2.88 14.19
CA ARG A 183 -0.67 4.10 14.71
C ARG A 183 -2.08 4.28 14.15
N ALA A 184 -2.26 4.06 12.85
CA ALA A 184 -3.55 4.25 12.19
C ALA A 184 -4.58 3.18 12.59
N TRP A 185 -4.16 1.92 12.69
CA TRP A 185 -5.02 0.77 12.99
C TRP A 185 -5.30 0.56 14.47
N GLN A 186 -4.46 1.08 15.39
CA GLN A 186 -4.67 0.83 16.81
C GLN A 186 -6.04 1.30 17.34
N PRO A 187 -6.57 2.50 17.01
CA PRO A 187 -7.86 2.93 17.51
C PRO A 187 -9.04 2.03 17.10
N PRO A 188 -9.27 1.70 15.81
CA PRO A 188 -10.39 0.83 15.43
C PRO A 188 -10.22 -0.60 15.93
N THR A 189 -9.01 -1.18 15.89
CA THR A 189 -8.75 -2.52 16.42
C THR A 189 -9.08 -2.60 17.92
N SER A 190 -8.62 -1.60 18.69
CA SER A 190 -8.90 -1.55 20.13
C SER A 190 -10.38 -1.30 20.45
N ALA A 191 -11.06 -0.45 19.68
CA ALA A 191 -12.48 -0.16 19.86
C ALA A 191 -13.36 -1.39 19.54
N ALA A 192 -12.91 -2.24 18.61
CA ALA A 192 -13.51 -3.54 18.30
C ALA A 192 -13.21 -4.63 19.35
N GLY A 193 -12.42 -4.33 20.40
CA GLY A 193 -12.10 -5.27 21.48
C GLY A 193 -10.89 -6.16 21.20
N TYR A 194 -10.09 -5.86 20.18
CA TYR A 194 -8.91 -6.62 19.79
C TYR A 194 -7.61 -5.90 20.18
N VAL A 195 -6.49 -6.61 20.07
CA VAL A 195 -5.16 -6.07 20.39
C VAL A 195 -4.35 -5.96 19.11
N GLU A 196 -4.01 -4.73 18.73
CA GLU A 196 -3.11 -4.43 17.62
C GLU A 196 -1.66 -4.64 18.02
N VAL A 197 -0.83 -5.11 17.08
CA VAL A 197 0.62 -5.30 17.28
C VAL A 197 1.37 -4.76 16.07
N ARG A 198 2.59 -4.26 16.29
CA ARG A 198 3.50 -3.90 15.21
C ARG A 198 4.26 -5.15 14.76
N PRO A 199 3.98 -5.69 13.56
CA PRO A 199 4.72 -6.84 13.05
C PRO A 199 6.15 -6.43 12.68
N PRO A 200 7.16 -7.27 12.93
CA PRO A 200 8.49 -7.06 12.38
C PRO A 200 8.48 -7.31 10.86
N VAL A 201 9.44 -6.70 10.16
CA VAL A 201 9.66 -6.90 8.73
C VAL A 201 10.90 -7.76 8.50
N THR A 202 10.91 -8.56 7.44
CA THR A 202 12.11 -9.26 6.97
C THR A 202 12.26 -9.06 5.47
N ILE A 203 13.36 -8.42 5.09
CA ILE A 203 13.77 -8.28 3.69
C ILE A 203 14.54 -9.53 3.25
N TYR A 204 14.13 -10.11 2.12
CA TYR A 204 14.81 -11.26 1.54
C TYR A 204 14.95 -11.11 0.01
N ARG A 205 15.57 -12.09 -0.63
CA ARG A 205 15.79 -12.07 -2.08
C ARG A 205 15.36 -13.39 -2.74
N ASP A 206 16.19 -14.42 -2.68
CA ASP A 206 16.02 -15.66 -3.43
C ASP A 206 15.46 -16.84 -2.62
N GLN A 207 15.50 -16.74 -1.29
CA GLN A 207 14.96 -17.73 -0.37
C GLN A 207 14.54 -17.10 0.95
N VAL A 208 13.53 -17.68 1.59
CA VAL A 208 13.08 -17.32 2.95
C VAL A 208 12.49 -18.53 3.64
N THR A 209 12.65 -18.60 4.96
CA THR A 209 11.98 -19.59 5.81
C THR A 209 11.27 -18.86 6.95
N SER A 210 9.98 -19.15 7.11
CA SER A 210 9.07 -18.59 8.10
C SER A 210 8.35 -19.73 8.85
N GLY A 211 7.60 -19.41 9.90
CA GLY A 211 6.65 -20.32 10.54
C GLY A 211 5.53 -20.79 9.62
N CYS A 212 5.35 -20.15 8.46
CA CYS A 212 4.37 -20.52 7.44
C CYS A 212 4.97 -21.39 6.33
N GLY A 213 6.28 -21.68 6.35
CA GLY A 213 6.97 -22.50 5.37
C GLY A 213 8.21 -21.84 4.77
N SER A 214 8.83 -22.53 3.81
CA SER A 214 9.99 -22.04 3.06
C SER A 214 9.61 -21.77 1.61
N MET A 215 10.08 -20.65 1.06
CA MET A 215 9.95 -20.30 -0.36
C MET A 215 11.32 -20.15 -0.99
N GLU A 216 11.49 -20.62 -2.23
CA GLU A 216 12.72 -20.52 -3.00
C GLU A 216 12.42 -20.26 -4.49
N GLY A 217 13.36 -19.64 -5.20
CA GLY A 217 13.27 -19.47 -6.66
C GLY A 217 12.14 -18.55 -7.10
N ALA A 218 11.26 -19.01 -7.99
CA ALA A 218 10.17 -18.18 -8.51
C ALA A 218 9.12 -17.86 -7.44
N GLU A 219 8.87 -18.76 -6.49
CA GLU A 219 7.93 -18.56 -5.39
C GLU A 219 8.44 -17.50 -4.38
N ALA A 220 9.76 -17.27 -4.35
CA ALA A 220 10.36 -16.25 -3.51
C ALA A 220 10.14 -14.81 -4.02
N VAL A 221 9.56 -14.60 -5.20
CA VAL A 221 9.21 -13.26 -5.72
C VAL A 221 7.85 -12.84 -5.14
N ASN A 222 7.83 -12.54 -3.84
CA ASN A 222 6.58 -12.24 -3.13
C ASN A 222 6.77 -11.29 -1.93
N ALA A 223 5.67 -10.70 -1.47
CA ALA A 223 5.51 -10.24 -0.09
C ALA A 223 4.42 -11.08 0.58
N PHE A 224 4.53 -11.29 1.88
CA PHE A 224 3.50 -12.00 2.62
C PHE A 224 3.54 -11.69 4.11
N TYR A 225 2.37 -11.62 4.73
CA TYR A 225 2.20 -11.76 6.17
C TYR A 225 2.14 -13.23 6.57
N CYS A 226 2.95 -13.62 7.56
CA CYS A 226 2.88 -14.96 8.15
C CYS A 226 2.19 -14.91 9.52
N PRO A 227 0.96 -15.44 9.70
CA PRO A 227 0.28 -15.44 11.00
C PRO A 227 0.97 -16.28 12.09
N ALA A 228 1.78 -17.27 11.70
CA ALA A 228 2.54 -18.07 12.68
C ALA A 228 3.67 -17.24 13.34
N ASP A 229 4.31 -16.37 12.56
CA ASP A 229 5.36 -15.48 13.04
C ASP A 229 4.82 -14.10 13.46
N GLN A 230 3.60 -13.77 13.01
CA GLN A 230 2.99 -12.45 13.06
C GLN A 230 3.94 -11.36 12.52
N ALA A 231 4.55 -11.67 11.37
CA ALA A 231 5.60 -10.88 10.72
C ALA A 231 5.33 -10.71 9.22
N VAL A 232 5.87 -9.65 8.63
CA VAL A 232 5.79 -9.38 7.18
C VAL A 232 7.11 -9.64 6.51
N TYR A 233 7.08 -10.33 5.38
CA TYR A 233 8.24 -10.65 4.56
C TYR A 233 8.14 -9.94 3.23
N PHE A 234 9.24 -9.40 2.72
CA PHE A 234 9.27 -8.69 1.45
C PHE A 234 10.49 -9.08 0.61
N SER A 235 10.25 -9.57 -0.60
CA SER A 235 11.30 -9.92 -1.55
C SER A 235 11.75 -8.72 -2.38
N THR A 236 13.06 -8.44 -2.36
CA THR A 236 13.67 -7.44 -3.25
C THR A 236 13.62 -7.81 -4.72
N LEU A 237 13.37 -9.09 -5.07
CA LEU A 237 13.18 -9.51 -6.45
C LEU A 237 11.90 -8.93 -7.07
N MET A 238 10.91 -8.55 -6.26
CA MET A 238 9.68 -7.94 -6.81
C MET A 238 9.98 -6.64 -7.56
N PHE A 239 10.98 -5.85 -7.15
CA PHE A 239 11.39 -4.66 -7.91
C PHE A 239 11.95 -4.97 -9.30
N GLU A 240 12.36 -6.22 -9.55
CA GLU A 240 12.87 -6.69 -10.84
C GLU A 240 11.74 -7.26 -11.72
N TYR A 241 10.79 -7.98 -11.11
CA TYR A 241 9.73 -8.69 -11.83
C TYR A 241 8.42 -7.89 -11.95
N LEU A 242 8.17 -6.96 -11.04
CA LEU A 242 6.98 -6.11 -10.98
C LEU A 242 7.43 -4.64 -11.04
N PRO A 243 7.67 -4.09 -12.24
CA PRO A 243 8.28 -2.77 -12.40
C PRO A 243 7.45 -1.63 -11.78
N ASP A 244 6.13 -1.81 -11.64
CA ASP A 244 5.23 -0.84 -11.00
C ASP A 244 5.63 -0.56 -9.54
N LEU A 245 6.26 -1.51 -8.84
CA LEU A 245 6.75 -1.29 -7.46
C LEU A 245 7.84 -0.21 -7.37
N ARG A 246 8.42 0.19 -8.50
CA ARG A 246 9.41 1.27 -8.56
C ARG A 246 8.76 2.64 -8.64
N GLU A 247 7.46 2.71 -8.96
CA GLU A 247 6.71 3.95 -8.93
C GLU A 247 6.47 4.41 -7.48
N PRO A 248 6.30 5.72 -7.24
CA PRO A 248 6.08 6.24 -5.90
C PRO A 248 4.94 5.53 -5.17
N ARG A 249 5.20 5.13 -3.91
CA ARG A 249 4.23 4.55 -2.98
C ARG A 249 3.67 3.17 -3.31
N ILE A 250 4.06 2.54 -4.42
CA ILE A 250 3.54 1.21 -4.77
C ILE A 250 4.15 0.10 -3.91
N ALA A 251 5.43 0.19 -3.55
CA ALA A 251 6.03 -0.75 -2.59
C ALA A 251 5.39 -0.61 -1.20
N GLU A 252 5.11 0.62 -0.78
CA GLU A 252 4.36 0.90 0.44
C GLU A 252 2.92 0.37 0.39
N LEU A 253 2.27 0.38 -0.77
CA LEU A 253 0.95 -0.20 -0.96
C LEU A 253 0.97 -1.72 -0.72
N VAL A 254 1.97 -2.42 -1.24
CA VAL A 254 2.17 -3.85 -0.96
C VAL A 254 2.35 -4.09 0.54
N MET A 255 3.18 -3.30 1.23
CA MET A 255 3.35 -3.46 2.68
C MET A 255 2.08 -3.14 3.48
N ALA A 256 1.26 -2.18 3.02
CA ALA A 256 -0.02 -1.87 3.64
C ALA A 256 -1.05 -2.98 3.42
N HIS A 257 -1.02 -3.64 2.26
CA HIS A 257 -1.80 -4.86 1.99
C HIS A 257 -1.41 -6.00 2.94
N GLU A 258 -0.11 -6.26 3.10
CA GLU A 258 0.35 -7.28 4.07
C GLU A 258 -0.02 -6.94 5.51
N TYR A 259 -0.03 -5.66 5.87
CA TYR A 259 -0.57 -5.22 7.15
C TYR A 259 -2.08 -5.46 7.25
N GLY A 260 -2.82 -5.37 6.15
CA GLY A 260 -4.23 -5.79 6.07
C GLY A 260 -4.43 -7.23 6.53
N HIS A 261 -3.56 -8.16 6.13
CA HIS A 261 -3.57 -9.53 6.65
C HIS A 261 -3.21 -9.61 8.13
N ASN A 262 -2.29 -8.77 8.62
CA ASN A 262 -2.07 -8.62 10.06
C ASN A 262 -3.37 -8.17 10.78
N VAL A 263 -4.07 -7.15 10.27
CA VAL A 263 -5.35 -6.71 10.83
C VAL A 263 -6.35 -7.86 10.84
N GLN A 264 -6.48 -8.62 9.76
CA GLN A 264 -7.35 -9.79 9.69
C GLN A 264 -6.99 -10.84 10.75
N ALA A 265 -5.70 -11.11 10.96
CA ALA A 265 -5.24 -12.04 11.98
C ALA A 265 -5.58 -11.53 13.39
N ARG A 266 -5.28 -10.26 13.68
CA ARG A 266 -5.50 -9.62 14.99
C ARG A 266 -6.97 -9.41 15.33
N THR A 267 -7.87 -9.43 14.34
CA THR A 267 -9.31 -9.16 14.49
C THR A 267 -10.20 -10.38 14.23
N ASN A 268 -9.63 -11.59 14.22
CA ASN A 268 -10.37 -12.83 14.03
C ASN A 268 -11.14 -12.90 12.70
N LEU A 269 -10.49 -12.50 11.60
CA LEU A 269 -10.98 -12.65 10.23
C LEU A 269 -10.16 -13.72 9.48
N LEU A 270 -8.83 -13.68 9.62
CA LEU A 270 -7.93 -14.57 8.87
C LEU A 270 -8.13 -16.04 9.25
N LEU A 271 -8.01 -16.37 10.54
CA LEU A 271 -8.09 -17.76 11.01
C LEU A 271 -9.47 -18.41 10.77
N PRO A 272 -10.62 -17.75 11.02
CA PRO A 272 -11.92 -18.29 10.62
C PRO A 272 -12.04 -18.61 9.14
N ALA A 273 -11.56 -17.73 8.25
CA ALA A 273 -11.56 -17.98 6.81
C ALA A 273 -10.71 -19.20 6.44
N HIS A 274 -9.52 -19.35 7.01
CA HIS A 274 -8.70 -20.54 6.80
C HIS A 274 -9.35 -21.83 7.34
N ILE A 275 -10.04 -21.77 8.49
CA ILE A 275 -10.81 -22.90 9.02
C ILE A 275 -11.91 -23.31 8.04
N LEU A 276 -12.64 -22.34 7.46
CA LEU A 276 -13.65 -22.63 6.45
C LEU A 276 -13.02 -23.29 5.21
N MET A 277 -11.97 -22.71 4.65
CA MET A 277 -11.29 -23.25 3.47
C MET A 277 -10.79 -24.68 3.70
N ALA A 278 -10.20 -24.95 4.88
CA ALA A 278 -9.69 -26.28 5.22
C ALA A 278 -10.76 -27.36 5.38
N ASN A 279 -12.04 -26.99 5.50
CA ASN A 279 -13.13 -27.92 5.77
C ASN A 279 -14.27 -27.86 4.74
N ILE A 280 -14.11 -27.12 3.64
CA ILE A 280 -15.02 -27.10 2.50
C ILE A 280 -14.43 -27.98 1.40
N ASP A 281 -15.21 -28.90 0.83
CA ASP A 281 -14.72 -29.78 -0.26
C ASP A 281 -14.75 -29.11 -1.64
N ASP A 282 -15.49 -28.02 -1.79
CA ASP A 282 -15.68 -27.30 -3.06
C ASP A 282 -14.55 -26.28 -3.28
N GLU A 283 -13.70 -26.55 -4.27
CA GLU A 283 -12.51 -25.73 -4.58
C GLU A 283 -12.88 -24.29 -4.96
N ASP A 284 -13.95 -24.09 -5.74
CA ASP A 284 -14.41 -22.75 -6.13
C ASP A 284 -14.83 -21.92 -4.90
N ALA A 285 -15.46 -22.58 -3.93
CA ALA A 285 -15.85 -21.95 -2.67
C ALA A 285 -14.64 -21.64 -1.77
N GLN A 286 -13.60 -22.49 -1.77
CA GLN A 286 -12.34 -22.19 -1.09
C GLN A 286 -11.66 -20.96 -1.72
N LEU A 287 -11.56 -20.92 -3.05
CA LEU A 287 -10.96 -19.81 -3.79
C LEU A 287 -11.76 -18.52 -3.59
N GLU A 288 -13.08 -18.57 -3.53
CA GLU A 288 -13.89 -17.38 -3.21
C GLU A 288 -13.61 -16.84 -1.79
N ILE A 289 -13.43 -17.70 -0.79
CA ILE A 289 -13.05 -17.26 0.56
C ILE A 289 -11.65 -16.62 0.56
N SER A 290 -10.70 -17.21 -0.18
CA SER A 290 -9.36 -16.64 -0.37
C SER A 290 -9.44 -15.24 -0.98
N ARG A 291 -10.15 -15.09 -2.10
CA ARG A 291 -10.28 -13.80 -2.78
C ARG A 291 -10.96 -12.73 -1.92
N ARG A 292 -11.94 -13.12 -1.09
CA ARG A 292 -12.57 -12.21 -0.12
C ARG A 292 -11.57 -11.69 0.92
N LEU A 293 -10.60 -12.49 1.37
CA LEU A 293 -9.52 -12.02 2.25
C LEU A 293 -8.59 -11.05 1.52
N GLU A 294 -8.20 -11.38 0.29
CA GLU A 294 -7.27 -10.60 -0.53
C GLU A 294 -7.81 -9.20 -0.84
N VAL A 295 -9.01 -9.12 -1.40
CA VAL A 295 -9.61 -7.81 -1.71
C VAL A 295 -10.02 -7.03 -0.46
N GLN A 296 -10.21 -7.71 0.69
CA GLN A 296 -10.38 -7.02 1.96
C GLN A 296 -9.07 -6.37 2.43
N ALA A 297 -7.93 -7.04 2.24
CA ALA A 297 -6.62 -6.48 2.53
C ALA A 297 -6.31 -5.29 1.60
N ASP A 298 -6.72 -5.32 0.33
CA ASP A 298 -6.66 -4.15 -0.57
C ASP A 298 -7.50 -2.98 -0.05
N CYS A 299 -8.74 -3.23 0.40
CA CYS A 299 -9.58 -2.20 1.00
C CYS A 299 -8.97 -1.63 2.28
N PHE A 300 -8.43 -2.48 3.15
CA PHE A 300 -7.73 -2.05 4.37
C PHE A 300 -6.51 -1.19 4.04
N ALA A 301 -5.69 -1.56 3.05
CA ALA A 301 -4.60 -0.72 2.56
C ALA A 301 -5.12 0.63 2.06
N GLY A 302 -6.23 0.65 1.33
CA GLY A 302 -6.86 1.87 0.86
C GLY A 302 -7.31 2.80 1.99
N THR A 303 -7.95 2.27 3.03
CA THR A 303 -8.37 3.07 4.20
C THR A 303 -7.17 3.66 4.96
N PHE A 304 -6.03 2.97 4.98
CA PHE A 304 -4.78 3.51 5.54
C PHE A 304 -4.26 4.70 4.72
N PHE A 305 -4.22 4.59 3.39
CA PHE A 305 -3.78 5.71 2.55
C PHE A 305 -4.76 6.88 2.62
N ASN A 306 -6.06 6.63 2.67
CA ASN A 306 -7.05 7.68 2.92
C ASN A 306 -6.77 8.37 4.27
N SER A 307 -6.58 7.62 5.35
CA SER A 307 -6.29 8.17 6.68
C SER A 307 -5.01 9.02 6.73
N THR A 308 -4.00 8.68 5.92
CA THR A 308 -2.66 9.27 6.00
C THR A 308 -2.29 10.20 4.85
N HIS A 309 -3.16 10.37 3.85
CA HIS A 309 -2.85 11.06 2.59
C HIS A 309 -2.28 12.46 2.79
N GLN A 310 -2.80 13.23 3.75
CA GLN A 310 -2.33 14.60 4.04
C GLN A 310 -0.88 14.61 4.53
N SER A 311 -0.49 13.66 5.38
CA SER A 311 0.87 13.56 5.92
C SER A 311 1.87 13.05 4.90
N LEU A 312 1.44 12.06 4.10
CA LEU A 312 2.24 11.48 3.01
C LEU A 312 2.28 12.37 1.75
N GLN A 313 1.48 13.44 1.74
CA GLN A 313 1.33 14.39 0.62
C GLN A 313 0.89 13.70 -0.68
N LEU A 314 -0.02 12.73 -0.55
CA LEU A 314 -0.54 11.99 -1.71
C LEU A 314 -1.42 12.91 -2.56
N THR A 315 -1.29 12.74 -3.87
CA THR A 315 -2.05 13.43 -4.89
C THR A 315 -3.03 12.47 -5.56
N ASP A 316 -4.01 12.99 -6.29
CA ASP A 316 -4.91 12.18 -7.12
C ASP A 316 -4.14 11.28 -8.10
N GLN A 317 -2.95 11.70 -8.54
CA GLN A 317 -2.09 10.90 -9.41
C GLN A 317 -1.48 9.70 -8.67
N ASP A 318 -1.12 9.86 -7.40
CA ASP A 318 -0.62 8.76 -6.58
C ASP A 318 -1.71 7.71 -6.35
N PHE A 319 -2.94 8.15 -6.03
CA PHE A 319 -4.10 7.25 -5.92
C PHE A 319 -4.34 6.52 -7.24
N ALA A 320 -4.43 7.23 -8.37
CA ALA A 320 -4.60 6.62 -9.69
C ALA A 320 -3.51 5.57 -10.03
N ALA A 321 -2.26 5.82 -9.63
CA ALA A 321 -1.17 4.86 -9.80
C ALA A 321 -1.34 3.63 -8.89
N MET A 322 -1.78 3.81 -7.65
CA MET A 322 -2.09 2.71 -6.73
C MET A 322 -3.23 1.83 -7.23
N GLU A 323 -4.32 2.41 -7.75
CA GLU A 323 -5.43 1.60 -8.31
C GLU A 323 -4.98 0.82 -9.55
N GLN A 324 -4.17 1.44 -10.40
CA GLN A 324 -3.60 0.75 -11.56
C GLN A 324 -2.66 -0.39 -11.14
N ALA A 325 -1.87 -0.20 -10.08
CA ALA A 325 -1.02 -1.26 -9.54
C ALA A 325 -1.85 -2.44 -9.00
N LEU A 326 -2.93 -2.17 -8.24
CA LEU A 326 -3.86 -3.21 -7.78
C LEU A 326 -4.52 -3.95 -8.94
N PHE A 327 -4.90 -3.23 -9.99
CA PHE A 327 -5.41 -3.86 -11.20
C PHE A 327 -4.37 -4.81 -11.81
N ASN A 328 -3.13 -4.35 -11.98
CA ASN A 328 -2.06 -5.09 -12.66
C ASN A 328 -1.61 -6.37 -11.93
N ILE A 329 -1.86 -6.50 -10.62
CA ILE A 329 -1.51 -7.69 -9.83
C ILE A 329 -2.66 -8.71 -9.73
N GLY A 330 -3.79 -8.47 -10.40
CA GLY A 330 -4.85 -9.48 -10.51
C GLY A 330 -4.39 -10.73 -11.26
N ASP A 331 -4.99 -11.89 -10.94
CA ASP A 331 -4.61 -13.18 -11.51
C ASP A 331 -4.75 -13.20 -13.06
N ASP A 332 -5.76 -12.52 -13.59
CA ASP A 332 -6.00 -12.35 -15.02
C ASP A 332 -4.93 -11.47 -15.71
N GLN A 333 -4.42 -10.46 -14.99
CA GLN A 333 -3.38 -9.57 -15.50
C GLN A 333 -2.01 -10.24 -15.47
N LEU A 334 -1.66 -10.89 -14.37
CA LEU A 334 -0.38 -11.58 -14.21
C LEU A 334 -0.24 -12.80 -15.13
N SER A 335 -1.34 -13.55 -15.32
CA SER A 335 -1.37 -14.66 -16.28
C SER A 335 -1.46 -14.19 -17.74
N GLY A 336 -2.03 -12.99 -17.97
CA GLY A 336 -2.38 -12.49 -19.30
C GLY A 336 -3.61 -13.18 -19.92
N ASP A 337 -4.38 -13.92 -19.12
CA ASP A 337 -5.59 -14.64 -19.53
C ASP A 337 -6.81 -14.11 -18.74
N PRO A 338 -7.78 -13.45 -19.41
CA PRO A 338 -8.96 -12.89 -18.75
C PRO A 338 -9.89 -13.97 -18.15
N ASP A 339 -9.68 -15.26 -18.41
CA ASP A 339 -10.49 -16.32 -17.81
C ASP A 339 -9.86 -16.88 -16.52
N VAL A 340 -8.61 -16.52 -16.20
CA VAL A 340 -7.94 -16.97 -14.98
C VAL A 340 -8.45 -16.19 -13.78
N VAL A 341 -8.94 -16.95 -12.81
CA VAL A 341 -9.39 -16.46 -11.53
C VAL A 341 -8.84 -17.37 -10.44
N GLY A 342 -7.75 -16.93 -9.83
CA GLY A 342 -7.06 -17.69 -8.82
C GLY A 342 -7.50 -17.28 -7.41
N ASN A 343 -6.54 -17.32 -6.52
CA ASN A 343 -6.70 -17.02 -5.11
C ASN A 343 -6.60 -15.52 -4.78
N HIS A 344 -6.03 -14.69 -5.67
CA HIS A 344 -5.88 -13.24 -5.51
C HIS A 344 -7.04 -12.45 -6.10
N GLY A 345 -7.75 -13.05 -7.05
CA GLY A 345 -8.90 -12.46 -7.74
C GLY A 345 -8.48 -11.67 -8.97
N ARG A 346 -9.48 -11.17 -9.68
CA ARG A 346 -9.31 -10.36 -10.89
C ARG A 346 -8.80 -8.97 -10.55
N GLY A 347 -8.05 -8.37 -11.48
CA GLY A 347 -7.55 -7.01 -11.35
C GLY A 347 -8.67 -5.99 -11.11
N ALA A 348 -9.83 -6.18 -11.77
CA ALA A 348 -10.99 -5.34 -11.58
C ALA A 348 -11.55 -5.40 -10.14
N SER A 349 -11.55 -6.57 -9.50
CA SER A 349 -12.01 -6.72 -8.12
C SER A 349 -11.02 -6.08 -7.15
N ARG A 350 -9.72 -6.33 -7.35
CA ARG A 350 -8.65 -5.73 -6.53
C ARG A 350 -8.69 -4.19 -6.59
N GLN A 351 -8.80 -3.62 -7.79
CA GLN A 351 -8.96 -2.19 -8.00
C GLN A 351 -10.21 -1.64 -7.30
N LEU A 352 -11.37 -2.29 -7.49
CA LEU A 352 -12.63 -1.89 -6.88
C LEU A 352 -12.56 -1.80 -5.35
N TRP A 353 -11.94 -2.78 -4.69
CA TRP A 353 -11.86 -2.79 -3.24
C TRP A 353 -10.81 -1.84 -2.68
N GLY A 354 -9.70 -1.64 -3.39
CA GLY A 354 -8.80 -0.52 -3.10
C GLY A 354 -9.53 0.83 -3.12
N GLU A 355 -10.32 1.08 -4.17
CA GLU A 355 -11.13 2.30 -4.36
C GLU A 355 -12.09 2.55 -3.21
N ARG A 356 -12.83 1.52 -2.81
CA ARG A 356 -13.70 1.58 -1.62
C ARG A 356 -12.96 1.99 -0.37
N GLY A 357 -11.70 1.57 -0.22
CA GLY A 357 -10.88 1.94 0.92
C GLY A 357 -10.44 3.42 0.87
N TRP A 358 -10.12 3.95 -0.31
CA TRP A 358 -9.67 5.34 -0.45
C TRP A 358 -10.81 6.36 -0.22
N GLU A 359 -12.05 5.99 -0.51
CA GLU A 359 -13.19 6.92 -0.51
C GLU A 359 -13.85 7.14 0.87
N THR A 360 -13.52 6.33 1.88
CA THR A 360 -14.19 6.40 3.19
C THR A 360 -13.30 5.99 4.34
N THR A 361 -13.67 6.39 5.55
CA THR A 361 -13.09 5.90 6.80
C THR A 361 -13.91 4.78 7.44
N ALA A 362 -15.12 4.49 6.93
CA ALA A 362 -16.00 3.47 7.50
C ALA A 362 -15.52 2.05 7.15
N LEU A 363 -15.14 1.26 8.17
CA LEU A 363 -14.64 -0.10 7.94
C LEU A 363 -15.73 -1.08 7.50
N SER A 364 -17.01 -0.72 7.65
CA SER A 364 -18.12 -1.47 7.04
C SER A 364 -18.00 -1.59 5.53
N SER A 365 -17.38 -0.61 4.86
CA SER A 365 -17.17 -0.63 3.41
C SER A 365 -16.15 -1.66 2.95
N CYS A 366 -15.36 -2.23 3.88
CA CYS A 366 -14.42 -3.32 3.64
C CYS A 366 -14.96 -4.70 4.04
N ASN A 367 -16.27 -4.84 4.29
CA ASN A 367 -16.89 -6.13 4.58
C ASN A 367 -17.11 -6.93 3.28
N THR A 368 -16.04 -7.56 2.80
CA THR A 368 -16.05 -8.38 1.58
C THR A 368 -16.90 -9.62 1.73
N PHE A 369 -17.10 -10.17 2.92
CA PHE A 369 -17.84 -11.41 3.15
C PHE A 369 -19.35 -11.29 2.95
N THR A 370 -19.88 -10.08 2.94
CA THR A 370 -21.30 -9.81 2.64
C THR A 370 -21.52 -9.28 1.22
N ALA A 371 -20.45 -9.08 0.45
CA ALA A 371 -20.53 -8.58 -0.92
C ALA A 371 -20.96 -9.67 -1.92
N PRO A 372 -21.59 -9.29 -3.05
CA PRO A 372 -21.88 -10.20 -4.14
C PRO A 372 -20.61 -10.90 -4.64
N SER A 373 -20.68 -12.19 -4.97
CA SER A 373 -19.50 -12.98 -5.43
C SER A 373 -18.80 -12.35 -6.64
N GLY A 374 -19.55 -11.74 -7.56
CA GLY A 374 -18.98 -11.07 -8.74
C GLY A 374 -18.15 -9.81 -8.45
N GLU A 375 -18.19 -9.27 -7.23
CA GLU A 375 -17.34 -8.15 -6.80
C GLU A 375 -16.05 -8.62 -6.11
N VAL A 376 -15.93 -9.91 -5.80
CA VAL A 376 -14.77 -10.52 -5.15
C VAL A 376 -14.16 -11.60 -6.03
N GLU A 377 -14.48 -11.56 -7.33
CA GLU A 377 -13.99 -12.52 -8.30
C GLU A 377 -12.52 -12.32 -8.60
#